data_AF-L0L1P9-F1
#
_entry.id   AF-L0L1P9-F1
#
_cell.length_a   1.000
_cell.length_b   1.000
_cell.length_c   1.000
_cell.angle_alpha   90.00
_cell.angle_beta   90.00
_cell.angle_gamma   90.00
#
_symmetry.space_group_name_H-M   'P 1'
#
loop_
_entity.id
_entity.type
_entity.pdbx_description
1 polymer ?
#
loop_
_entity_poly.entity_id
_entity_poly.type
_entity_poly.pdbx_seq_one_letter_code
_entity_poly.pdbx_strand_id
1 'polypeptide(L)'
;MPQQGKVTGFRLPEECLKKLDDLKEKGLIKHRTEGVLLAIEVFYQHAIAFRNELNLGNMFASTTGDSRIVEDWDRLSENENVSIYLLNDIGFRLKKINNRHGIITQYKKNKEIIIDIESREK
;
A
#
# COMPACT_ATOMS: atom_id res chain seq x y z
N MET A 1 1.58 -42.50 5.38
CA MET A 1 2.02 -41.65 6.50
C MET A 1 1.93 -40.21 6.06
N PRO A 2 1.18 -39.32 6.73
CA PRO A 2 1.14 -37.92 6.34
C PRO A 2 2.47 -37.26 6.72
N GLN A 3 3.13 -36.62 5.75
CA GLN A 3 4.37 -35.89 5.96
C GLN A 3 4.12 -34.77 6.98
N GLN A 4 4.76 -34.86 8.15
CA GLN A 4 4.83 -33.76 9.10
C GLN A 4 5.46 -32.57 8.38
N GLY A 5 4.65 -31.52 8.13
CA GLY A 5 5.11 -30.31 7.46
C GLY A 5 6.34 -29.73 8.16
N LYS A 6 7.37 -29.34 7.40
CA LYS A 6 8.55 -28.66 7.93
C LYS A 6 8.12 -27.38 8.62
N VAL A 7 8.21 -27.34 9.95
CA VAL A 7 8.05 -26.09 10.72
C VAL A 7 9.35 -25.31 10.60
N THR A 8 9.37 -24.32 9.71
CA THR A 8 10.46 -23.36 9.59
C THR A 8 10.07 -22.06 10.28
N GLY A 9 10.89 -21.61 11.23
CA GLY A 9 10.71 -20.34 11.93
C GLY A 9 11.62 -19.24 11.36
N PHE A 10 11.19 -17.98 11.49
CA PHE A 10 11.98 -16.80 11.22
C PHE A 10 11.78 -15.78 12.35
N ARG A 11 12.74 -14.87 12.51
CA ARG A 11 12.66 -13.81 13.53
C ARG A 11 12.03 -12.57 12.92
N LEU A 12 11.14 -11.94 13.68
CA LEU A 12 10.54 -10.65 13.36
C LEU A 12 11.10 -9.57 14.29
N PRO A 13 11.24 -8.32 13.81
CA PRO A 13 11.53 -7.18 14.66
C PRO A 13 10.48 -7.02 15.78
N GLU A 14 10.91 -6.54 16.94
CA GLU A 14 10.05 -6.36 18.11
C GLU A 14 8.85 -5.45 17.82
N GLU A 15 9.06 -4.42 16.99
CA GLU A 15 7.99 -3.50 16.58
C GLU A 15 6.88 -4.21 15.77
N CYS A 16 7.25 -5.17 14.91
CA CYS A 16 6.29 -5.99 14.18
C CYS A 16 5.52 -6.91 15.13
N LEU A 17 6.19 -7.47 16.14
CA LEU A 17 5.53 -8.30 17.15
C LEU A 17 4.51 -7.49 17.96
N LYS A 18 4.85 -6.27 18.37
CA LYS A 18 3.92 -5.35 19.07
C LYS A 18 2.67 -5.05 18.24
N LYS A 19 2.84 -4.82 16.94
CA LYS A 19 1.72 -4.60 16.00
C LYS A 19 0.83 -5.85 15.88
N LEU A 20 1.42 -7.04 15.80
CA LEU A 20 0.66 -8.30 15.75
C LEU A 20 -0.08 -8.58 17.05
N ASP A 21 0.49 -8.22 18.20
CA ASP A 21 -0.18 -8.33 19.50
C ASP A 21 -1.37 -7.39 19.61
N ASP A 22 -1.22 -6.12 19.21
CA ASP A 22 -2.32 -5.14 19.17
C ASP A 22 -3.48 -5.63 18.27
N LEU A 23 -3.17 -6.20 17.09
CA LEU A 23 -4.19 -6.79 16.21
C LEU A 23 -4.92 -7.98 16.87
N LYS A 24 -4.19 -8.79 17.62
CA LYS A 24 -4.76 -9.93 18.35
C LYS A 24 -5.65 -9.46 19.51
N GLU A 25 -5.20 -8.48 20.29
CA GLU A 25 -5.98 -7.88 21.39
C GLU A 25 -7.28 -7.25 20.89
N LYS A 26 -7.25 -6.67 19.69
CA LYS A 26 -8.43 -6.14 19.00
C LYS A 26 -9.35 -7.22 18.39
N GLY A 27 -8.98 -8.50 18.49
CA GLY A 27 -9.75 -9.61 17.92
C GLY A 27 -9.74 -9.67 16.39
N LEU A 28 -8.83 -8.94 15.74
CA LEU A 28 -8.70 -8.91 14.27
C LEU A 28 -7.97 -10.15 13.73
N ILE A 29 -7.14 -10.77 14.57
CA ILE A 29 -6.48 -12.06 14.31
C ILE A 29 -6.52 -12.92 15.57
N LYS A 30 -6.56 -14.24 15.43
CA LYS A 30 -6.56 -15.22 16.52
C LYS A 30 -5.16 -15.40 17.12
N HIS A 31 -4.12 -15.37 16.27
CA HIS A 31 -2.73 -15.49 16.70
C HIS A 31 -1.74 -14.84 15.72
N ARG A 32 -0.51 -14.56 16.19
CA ARG A 32 0.54 -13.89 15.39
C ARG A 32 0.79 -14.55 14.03
N THR A 33 0.81 -15.89 13.97
CA THR A 33 1.02 -16.62 12.71
C THR A 33 -0.04 -16.30 11.67
N GLU A 34 -1.30 -16.13 12.07
CA GLU A 34 -2.39 -15.79 11.14
C GLU A 34 -2.19 -14.37 10.61
N GLY A 35 -1.83 -13.42 11.46
CA GLY A 35 -1.50 -12.06 11.03
C GLY A 35 -0.34 -12.01 10.03
N VAL A 36 0.68 -12.85 10.22
CA VAL A 36 1.80 -12.92 9.27
C VAL A 36 1.37 -13.57 7.94
N LEU A 37 0.57 -14.63 7.97
CA LEU A 37 0.04 -15.25 6.76
C LEU A 37 -0.83 -14.26 5.96
N LEU A 38 -1.73 -13.54 6.63
CA LEU A 38 -2.55 -12.50 6.01
C LEU A 38 -1.69 -11.38 5.43
N ALA A 39 -0.65 -10.93 6.14
CA ALA A 39 0.26 -9.91 5.62
C ALA A 39 1.01 -10.39 4.36
N ILE A 40 1.47 -11.65 4.34
CA ILE A 40 2.11 -12.24 3.17
C ILE A 40 1.12 -12.37 2.01
N GLU A 41 -0.10 -12.80 2.29
CA GLU A 41 -1.14 -12.93 1.26
C GLU A 41 -1.49 -11.57 0.66
N VAL A 42 -1.71 -10.54 1.48
CA VAL A 42 -1.95 -9.16 1.02
C VAL A 42 -0.75 -8.65 0.22
N PHE A 43 0.47 -8.90 0.68
CA PHE A 43 1.68 -8.53 -0.04
C PHE A 43 1.79 -9.26 -1.37
N TYR A 44 1.48 -10.56 -1.42
CA TYR A 44 1.52 -11.39 -2.61
C TYR A 44 0.45 -10.97 -3.63
N GLN A 45 -0.77 -10.70 -3.19
CA GLN A 45 -1.84 -10.16 -4.04
C GLN A 45 -1.45 -8.78 -4.59
N HIS A 46 -0.87 -7.91 -3.76
CA HIS A 46 -0.28 -6.66 -4.25
C HIS A 46 0.82 -6.93 -5.29
N ALA A 47 1.78 -7.83 -5.02
CA ALA A 47 2.89 -8.12 -5.93
C ALA A 47 2.44 -8.76 -7.26
N ILE A 48 1.39 -9.60 -7.25
CA ILE A 48 0.79 -10.18 -8.45
C ILE A 48 0.01 -9.11 -9.23
N ALA A 49 -0.80 -8.31 -8.55
CA ALA A 49 -1.47 -7.17 -9.19
C ALA A 49 -0.45 -6.24 -9.85
N PHE A 50 0.68 -6.00 -9.17
CA PHE A 50 1.84 -5.27 -9.70
C PHE A 50 2.52 -5.93 -10.91
N ARG A 51 2.51 -7.25 -11.03
CA ARG A 51 3.13 -7.96 -12.17
C ARG A 51 2.23 -8.00 -13.40
N ASN A 52 0.91 -8.00 -13.21
CA ASN A 52 -0.01 -8.20 -14.31
C ASN A 52 -0.45 -6.88 -14.96
N GLU A 53 -0.51 -5.76 -14.23
CA GLU A 53 -0.84 -4.45 -14.81
C GLU A 53 -0.15 -3.32 -14.03
N LEU A 54 0.98 -2.84 -14.56
CA LEU A 54 1.69 -1.66 -14.07
C LEU A 54 0.87 -0.38 -14.39
N ASN A 55 -0.24 -0.18 -13.69
CA ASN A 55 -0.96 1.10 -13.67
C ASN A 55 -0.67 1.81 -12.34
N LEU A 56 0.11 2.89 -12.40
CA LEU A 56 0.45 3.73 -11.24
C LEU A 56 -0.79 4.27 -10.52
N GLY A 57 -1.92 4.43 -11.21
CA GLY A 57 -3.21 4.76 -10.59
C GLY A 57 -3.60 3.79 -9.48
N ASN A 58 -3.34 2.49 -9.64
CA ASN A 58 -3.63 1.49 -8.60
C ASN A 58 -2.74 1.66 -7.36
N MET A 59 -1.47 2.02 -7.56
CA MET A 59 -0.54 2.28 -6.45
C MET A 59 -0.95 3.51 -5.66
N PHE A 60 -1.36 4.57 -6.36
CA PHE A 60 -1.87 5.78 -5.74
C PHE A 60 -3.18 5.52 -5.01
N ALA A 61 -4.12 4.78 -5.60
CA ALA A 61 -5.39 4.40 -4.97
C ALA A 61 -5.20 3.58 -3.67
N SER A 62 -4.27 2.62 -3.66
CA SER A 62 -3.94 1.85 -2.44
C SER A 62 -3.34 2.73 -1.35
N THR A 63 -2.49 3.69 -1.73
CA THR A 63 -1.81 4.59 -0.78
C THR A 63 -2.76 5.63 -0.18
N THR A 64 -3.69 6.16 -0.96
CA THR A 64 -4.65 7.18 -0.51
C THR A 64 -5.94 6.59 0.06
N GLY A 65 -6.24 5.32 -0.26
CA GLY A 65 -7.52 4.68 0.04
C GLY A 65 -8.68 5.14 -0.86
N ASP A 66 -8.41 5.86 -1.96
CA ASP A 66 -9.42 6.37 -2.89
C ASP A 66 -9.33 5.69 -4.25
N SER A 67 -10.31 4.84 -4.55
CA SER A 67 -10.36 4.06 -5.80
C SER A 67 -10.60 4.92 -7.05
N ARG A 68 -11.10 6.15 -6.91
CA ARG A 68 -11.32 7.07 -8.06
C ARG A 68 -10.01 7.43 -8.75
N ILE A 69 -8.89 7.38 -8.03
CA ILE A 69 -7.57 7.68 -8.56
C ILE A 69 -7.18 6.76 -9.71
N VAL A 70 -7.68 5.52 -9.74
CA VAL A 70 -7.38 4.57 -10.82
C VAL A 70 -7.90 5.10 -12.16
N GLU A 71 -9.14 5.58 -12.19
CA GLU A 71 -9.76 6.14 -13.41
C GLU A 71 -9.24 7.54 -13.74
N ASP A 72 -8.99 8.36 -12.71
CA ASP A 72 -8.48 9.71 -12.88
C ASP A 72 -7.07 9.69 -13.46
N TRP A 73 -6.20 8.75 -13.02
CA TRP A 73 -4.78 8.69 -13.38
C TRP A 73 -4.55 8.68 -14.91
N ASP A 74 -5.32 7.88 -15.64
CA ASP A 74 -5.20 7.77 -17.10
C ASP A 74 -5.73 9.02 -17.81
N ARG A 75 -6.61 9.80 -17.15
CA ARG A 75 -7.18 11.06 -17.65
C ARG A 75 -6.34 12.28 -17.29
N LEU A 76 -5.47 12.19 -16.28
CA LEU A 76 -4.62 13.31 -15.86
C LEU A 76 -3.61 13.66 -16.96
N SER A 77 -3.45 14.95 -17.22
CA SER A 77 -2.40 15.45 -18.10
C SER A 77 -1.03 15.33 -17.40
N GLU A 78 0.03 15.14 -18.18
CA GLU A 78 1.39 15.14 -17.64
C GLU A 78 1.73 16.53 -17.07
N ASN A 79 2.48 16.54 -15.95
CA ASN A 79 2.83 17.71 -15.15
C ASN A 79 1.65 18.47 -14.54
N GLU A 80 0.44 17.93 -14.60
CA GLU A 80 -0.73 18.51 -13.97
C GLU A 80 -0.78 18.17 -12.48
N ASN A 81 -1.07 19.18 -11.65
CA ASN A 81 -1.39 18.97 -10.25
C ASN A 81 -2.88 18.71 -10.16
N VAL A 82 -3.29 17.49 -9.84
CA VAL A 82 -4.72 17.19 -9.74
C VAL A 82 -5.10 16.83 -8.31
N SER A 83 -6.10 17.60 -7.87
CA SER A 83 -7.06 17.46 -6.78
C SER A 83 -6.61 16.90 -5.42
N ILE A 84 -7.16 17.56 -4.40
CA ILE A 84 -7.02 17.20 -3.00
C ILE A 84 -8.00 16.05 -2.73
N TYR A 85 -7.52 14.82 -2.64
CA TYR A 85 -8.33 13.70 -2.16
C TYR A 85 -8.42 13.81 -0.63
N LEU A 86 -9.61 14.03 -0.09
CA LEU A 86 -9.85 14.06 1.35
C LEU A 86 -10.35 12.69 1.80
N LEU A 87 -9.53 11.99 2.58
CA LEU A 87 -9.95 10.76 3.27
C LEU A 87 -9.72 10.93 4.77
N ASN A 88 -10.78 10.87 5.58
CA ASN A 88 -10.68 10.89 7.06
C ASN A 88 -9.80 12.03 7.62
N ASP A 89 -10.05 13.28 7.20
CA ASP A 89 -9.29 14.48 7.57
C ASP A 89 -7.81 14.52 7.12
N ILE A 90 -7.45 13.67 6.14
CA ILE A 90 -6.15 13.66 5.49
C ILE A 90 -6.34 14.15 4.05
N GLY A 91 -5.67 15.23 3.69
CA GLY A 91 -5.65 15.72 2.30
C GLY A 91 -4.50 15.07 1.55
N PHE A 92 -4.74 14.59 0.32
CA PHE A 92 -3.69 14.09 -0.57
C PHE A 92 -3.69 14.91 -1.84
N ARG A 93 -2.53 15.41 -2.28
CA ARG A 93 -2.36 15.97 -3.61
C ARG A 93 -1.61 14.98 -4.48
N LEU A 94 -2.11 14.74 -5.69
CA LEU A 94 -1.42 13.90 -6.66
C LEU A 94 -0.85 14.79 -7.78
N LYS A 95 0.40 14.53 -8.14
CA LYS A 95 1.04 15.14 -9.31
C LYS A 95 1.49 14.03 -10.25
N LYS A 96 0.93 14.00 -11.46
CA LYS A 96 1.40 13.13 -12.53
C LYS A 96 2.59 13.80 -13.20
N ILE A 97 3.77 13.20 -13.13
CA ILE A 97 4.93 13.68 -13.89
C ILE A 97 4.86 13.12 -15.30
N ASN A 98 4.60 11.81 -15.42
CA ASN A 98 4.29 11.11 -16.66
C ASN A 98 3.55 9.81 -16.33
N ASN A 99 3.21 9.00 -17.33
CA ASN A 99 2.52 7.70 -17.12
C ASN A 99 3.30 6.67 -16.29
N ARG A 100 4.58 6.94 -15.96
CA ARG A 100 5.49 6.08 -15.18
C ARG A 100 6.03 6.75 -13.91
N HIS A 101 5.61 7.96 -13.60
CA HIS A 101 6.11 8.68 -12.45
C HIS A 101 5.03 9.64 -11.92
N GLY A 102 4.75 9.54 -10.62
CA GLY A 102 3.93 10.52 -9.93
C GLY A 102 4.33 10.70 -8.48
N ILE A 103 3.87 11.82 -7.91
CA ILE A 103 4.17 12.23 -6.55
C ILE A 103 2.85 12.35 -5.79
N ILE A 104 2.75 11.71 -4.62
CA ILE A 104 1.69 11.97 -3.65
C ILE A 104 2.23 12.89 -2.57
N THR A 105 1.46 13.89 -2.22
CA THR A 105 1.72 14.73 -1.06
C THR A 105 0.57 14.61 -0.07
N GLN A 106 0.85 14.02 1.08
CA GLN A 106 -0.12 13.85 2.17
C GLN A 106 -0.01 15.02 3.16
N TYR A 107 -1.15 15.62 3.49
CA TYR A 107 -1.31 16.72 4.44
C TYR A 107 -2.11 16.24 5.65
N LYS A 108 -1.49 16.25 6.83
CA LYS A 108 -2.17 15.97 8.12
C LYS A 108 -1.57 16.81 9.23
N LYS A 109 -2.37 17.64 9.90
CA LYS A 109 -1.95 18.44 11.07
C LYS A 109 -0.63 19.22 10.84
N ASN A 110 -0.54 19.97 9.74
CA ASN A 110 0.65 20.74 9.30
C ASN A 110 1.92 19.90 9.04
N LYS A 111 1.81 18.57 8.95
CA LYS A 111 2.89 17.72 8.44
C LYS A 111 2.61 17.35 6.99
N GLU A 112 3.65 17.48 6.18
CA GLU A 112 3.68 17.10 4.76
C GLU A 112 4.52 15.84 4.62
N ILE A 113 3.96 14.80 3.99
CA ILE A 113 4.69 13.59 3.63
C ILE A 113 4.67 13.49 2.10
N ILE A 114 5.85 13.43 1.49
CA ILE A 114 6.02 13.32 0.05
C ILE A 114 6.38 11.87 -0.27
N ILE A 115 5.58 11.24 -1.13
CA ILE A 115 5.78 9.88 -1.61
C ILE A 115 6.02 9.99 -3.12
N ASP A 116 7.26 9.74 -3.52
CA ASP A 116 7.68 9.72 -4.92
C ASP A 116 7.65 8.27 -5.42
N ILE A 117 6.89 8.04 -6.50
CA ILE A 117 6.71 6.72 -7.09
C ILE A 117 7.09 6.77 -8.56
N GLU A 118 8.17 6.06 -8.89
CA GLU A 118 8.66 5.87 -10.25
C GLU A 118 8.63 4.37 -10.62
N SER A 119 7.98 4.04 -11.74
CA SER A 119 8.04 2.72 -12.35
C SER A 119 9.16 2.67 -13.38
N ARG A 120 10.19 1.87 -13.10
CA ARG A 120 11.27 1.57 -14.05
C ARG A 120 10.98 0.24 -14.74
N GLU A 121 10.81 0.26 -16.06
CA GLU A 121 10.86 -0.98 -16.84
C GLU A 121 12.27 -1.58 -16.75
N LYS A 122 12.32 -2.92 -16.70
CA LYS A 122 13.56 -3.69 -16.87
C LYS A 122 13.82 -3.97 -18.33
#